data_AF-A0A140G4I3-F1
#
_entry.id   AF-A0A140G4I3-F1
#
_cell.length_a   1.000
_cell.length_b   1.000
_cell.length_c   1.000
_cell.angle_alpha   90.00
_cell.angle_beta   90.00
_cell.angle_gamma   90.00
#
_symmetry.space_group_name_H-M   'P 1'
#
loop_
_entity.id
_entity.type
_entity.pdbx_description
1 polymer ?
#
loop_
_entity_poly.entity_id
_entity_poly.type
_entity_poly.pdbx_seq_one_letter_code
_entity_poly.pdbx_strand_id
1 'polypeptide(L)'
;MIDLSFNNLEGEIPLDGKIPDFLFLGQNKLNGSVPGKFLLETKNIDLSYNNFSFPANCQEKANINLYRGSSFKNNLSRLLPCSGKSSQCTQYYQQFHINCGGRDVHVRNGNGKLLYEGDEHAEGGAASNYFKAESWGFSSVGDYMDDRDRNSQYTLLNTSKLSMDYSDLYTTARKAPVSLTYYGYCLENGNYIVQLHFAEIQ
;
A
#
# COMPACT_ATOMS: atom_id res chain seq x y z
N MET A 1 -14.00 -13.46 8.12
CA MET A 1 -13.31 -12.15 8.12
C MET A 1 -13.76 -11.35 9.32
N ILE A 2 -12.85 -10.56 9.88
CA ILE A 2 -13.16 -9.49 10.83
C ILE A 2 -12.51 -8.23 10.28
N ASP A 3 -13.33 -7.21 10.02
CA ASP A 3 -12.85 -5.87 9.66
C ASP A 3 -13.26 -4.89 10.76
N LEU A 4 -12.26 -4.33 11.43
CA LEU A 4 -12.39 -3.30 12.45
C LEU A 4 -11.59 -2.05 12.05
N SER A 5 -11.30 -1.89 10.76
CA SER A 5 -10.51 -0.77 10.25
C SER A 5 -11.24 0.55 10.45
N PHE A 6 -10.50 1.67 10.47
CA PHE A 6 -11.06 3.02 10.57
C PHE A 6 -11.89 3.29 11.83
N ASN A 7 -11.42 2.76 12.97
CA ASN A 7 -12.03 2.97 14.28
C ASN A 7 -11.08 3.72 15.22
N ASN A 8 -11.49 3.87 16.47
CA ASN A 8 -10.68 4.45 17.55
C ASN A 8 -10.25 3.39 18.58
N LEU A 9 -10.13 2.12 18.18
CA LEU A 9 -9.77 1.04 19.10
C LEU A 9 -8.36 1.28 19.66
N GLU A 10 -8.20 1.06 20.95
CA GLU A 10 -6.97 1.31 21.69
C GLU A 10 -6.56 0.10 22.54
N GLY A 11 -5.31 0.12 23.02
CA GLY A 11 -4.73 -0.98 23.78
C GLY A 11 -4.06 -2.04 22.91
N GLU A 12 -3.71 -3.16 23.53
CA GLU A 12 -2.96 -4.25 22.91
C GLU A 12 -3.87 -5.31 22.27
N ILE A 13 -3.35 -6.05 21.30
CA ILE A 13 -4.05 -7.20 20.73
C ILE A 13 -4.01 -8.37 21.73
N PRO A 14 -5.17 -8.93 22.15
CA PRO A 14 -5.21 -10.02 23.12
C PRO A 14 -4.57 -11.31 22.58
N LEU A 15 -3.85 -12.03 23.45
CA LEU A 15 -3.08 -13.23 23.11
C LEU A 15 -3.93 -14.50 22.93
N ASP A 16 -5.17 -14.52 23.44
CA ASP A 16 -5.93 -15.77 23.60
C ASP A 16 -7.04 -16.00 22.56
N GLY A 17 -7.08 -15.18 21.50
CA GLY A 17 -8.06 -15.31 20.41
C GLY A 17 -7.61 -16.20 19.24
N LYS A 18 -8.58 -16.90 18.61
CA LYS A 18 -8.41 -17.52 17.29
C LYS A 18 -8.35 -16.42 16.22
N ILE A 19 -7.32 -16.46 15.37
CA ILE A 19 -7.12 -15.47 14.30
C ILE A 19 -7.96 -15.88 13.09
N PRO A 20 -8.84 -15.01 12.56
CA PRO A 20 -9.60 -15.29 11.34
C PRO A 20 -8.70 -15.25 10.10
N ASP A 21 -9.15 -15.85 8.99
CA ASP A 21 -8.43 -15.85 7.70
C ASP A 21 -8.13 -14.44 7.15
N PHE A 22 -8.98 -13.49 7.49
CA PHE A 22 -8.84 -12.08 7.16
C PHE A 22 -9.12 -11.27 8.43
N LEU A 23 -8.14 -10.50 8.86
CA LEU A 23 -8.20 -9.62 10.02
C LEU A 23 -7.70 -8.23 9.61
N PHE A 24 -8.60 -7.27 9.48
CA PHE A 24 -8.25 -5.90 9.14
C PHE A 24 -8.42 -5.01 10.37
N LEU A 25 -7.30 -4.49 10.87
CA LEU A 25 -7.24 -3.61 12.05
C LEU A 25 -6.68 -2.24 11.68
N GLY A 26 -6.55 -1.94 10.39
CA GLY A 26 -5.95 -0.73 9.86
C GLY A 26 -6.57 0.54 10.46
N GLN A 27 -5.77 1.58 10.65
CA GLN A 27 -6.26 2.91 10.99
C GLN A 27 -7.03 2.96 12.32
N ASN A 28 -6.36 2.50 13.38
CA ASN A 28 -6.84 2.53 14.77
C ASN A 28 -5.79 3.20 15.68
N LYS A 29 -5.96 3.08 16.99
CA LYS A 29 -5.00 3.54 18.03
C LYS A 29 -4.38 2.36 18.79
N LEU A 30 -4.38 1.17 18.19
CA LEU A 30 -3.84 -0.04 18.82
C LEU A 30 -2.33 0.11 19.02
N ASN A 31 -1.82 -0.50 20.09
CA ASN A 31 -0.44 -0.37 20.52
C ASN A 31 0.11 -1.68 21.11
N GLY A 32 1.28 -1.62 21.75
CA GLY A 32 1.94 -2.79 22.32
C GLY A 32 2.72 -3.60 21.29
N SER A 33 3.08 -4.82 21.64
CA SER A 33 3.82 -5.74 20.75
C SER A 33 2.86 -6.56 19.89
N VAL A 34 3.17 -6.73 18.61
CA VAL A 34 2.39 -7.64 17.75
C VAL A 34 2.63 -9.08 18.21
N PRO A 35 1.58 -9.86 18.55
CA PRO A 35 1.75 -11.24 18.97
C PRO A 35 2.46 -12.07 17.90
N GLY A 36 3.52 -12.80 18.28
CA GLY A 36 4.32 -13.58 17.31
C GLY A 36 3.50 -14.57 16.46
N LYS A 37 2.41 -15.12 17.01
CA LYS A 37 1.46 -15.98 16.28
C LYS A 37 0.86 -15.30 15.04
N PHE A 38 0.59 -13.99 15.09
CA PHE A 38 0.08 -13.23 13.93
C PHE A 38 1.10 -13.23 12.78
N LEU A 39 2.38 -13.23 13.12
CA LEU A 39 3.47 -13.21 12.16
C LEU A 39 3.82 -14.61 11.62
N LEU A 40 3.27 -15.68 12.17
CA LEU A 40 3.59 -17.07 11.79
C LEU A 40 2.49 -17.74 10.94
N GLU A 41 1.27 -17.22 10.97
CA GLU A 41 0.14 -17.83 10.26
C GLU A 41 -0.01 -17.34 8.80
N THR A 42 -0.62 -18.18 7.95
CA THR A 42 -0.93 -17.91 6.53
C THR A 42 -2.18 -17.03 6.34
N LYS A 43 -2.47 -16.14 7.30
CA LYS A 43 -3.67 -15.29 7.34
C LYS A 43 -3.41 -13.94 6.71
N ASN A 44 -4.43 -13.29 6.17
CA ASN A 44 -4.32 -11.91 5.69
C ASN A 44 -4.58 -10.96 6.87
N ILE A 45 -3.55 -10.25 7.30
CA ILE A 45 -3.62 -9.40 8.50
C ILE A 45 -3.16 -7.99 8.16
N ASP A 46 -4.06 -7.02 8.29
CA ASP A 46 -3.72 -5.60 8.20
C ASP A 46 -3.57 -4.99 9.59
N LEU A 47 -2.36 -4.52 9.90
CA LEU A 47 -1.99 -3.80 11.11
C LEU A 47 -1.55 -2.37 10.81
N SER A 48 -1.78 -1.89 9.58
CA SER A 48 -1.33 -0.60 9.11
C SER A 48 -1.93 0.55 9.94
N TYR A 49 -1.27 1.71 9.93
CA TYR A 49 -1.76 2.92 10.61
C TYR A 49 -2.14 2.73 12.09
N ASN A 50 -1.32 1.96 12.83
CA ASN A 50 -1.42 1.78 14.29
C ASN A 50 -0.08 2.07 14.97
N ASN A 51 -0.06 2.06 16.30
CA ASN A 51 1.11 2.36 17.13
C ASN A 51 1.78 1.11 17.72
N PHE A 52 1.85 0.03 16.95
CA PHE A 52 2.53 -1.20 17.38
C PHE A 52 4.04 -1.03 17.45
N SER A 53 4.65 -1.80 18.35
CA SER A 53 6.08 -2.07 18.40
C SER A 53 6.39 -3.40 17.68
N PHE A 54 7.54 -3.46 17.02
CA PHE A 54 7.97 -4.63 16.26
C PHE A 54 9.34 -5.10 16.76
N PRO A 55 9.58 -6.42 16.79
CA PRO A 55 10.86 -6.95 17.21
C PRO A 55 11.94 -6.63 16.16
N ALA A 56 13.20 -6.52 16.59
CA ALA A 56 14.32 -6.13 15.72
C ALA A 56 14.56 -7.08 14.53
N ASN A 57 14.18 -8.34 14.67
CA ASN A 57 14.30 -9.38 13.65
C ASN A 57 13.02 -9.58 12.81
N CYS A 58 12.07 -8.64 12.86
CA CYS A 58 10.86 -8.76 12.06
C CYS A 58 11.17 -8.67 10.56
N GLN A 59 10.33 -9.32 9.76
CA GLN A 59 10.43 -9.37 8.30
C GLN A 59 9.07 -9.02 7.70
N GLU A 60 9.07 -8.28 6.59
CA GLU A 60 7.87 -8.06 5.79
C GLU A 60 7.33 -9.39 5.25
N LYS A 61 6.01 -9.52 5.18
CA LYS A 61 5.33 -10.69 4.63
C LYS A 61 4.27 -10.22 3.64
N ALA A 62 4.10 -10.95 2.54
CA ALA A 62 3.18 -10.58 1.46
C ALA A 62 1.72 -10.44 1.93
N ASN A 63 1.33 -11.20 2.96
CA ASN A 63 -0.02 -11.28 3.52
C ASN A 63 -0.17 -10.52 4.86
N ILE A 64 0.83 -9.74 5.28
CA ILE A 64 0.75 -8.93 6.49
C ILE A 64 1.11 -7.49 6.16
N ASN A 65 0.15 -6.59 6.30
CA ASN A 65 0.39 -5.18 6.06
C ASN A 65 0.80 -4.47 7.36
N LEU A 66 2.05 -3.99 7.39
CA LEU A 66 2.63 -3.26 8.52
C LEU A 66 2.86 -1.78 8.21
N TYR A 67 2.27 -1.27 7.12
CA TYR A 67 2.49 0.10 6.67
C TYR A 67 2.17 1.12 7.77
N ARG A 68 3.15 1.99 8.05
CA ARG A 68 3.00 3.14 8.94
C ARG A 68 2.88 4.40 8.11
N GLY A 69 1.75 5.09 8.25
CA GLY A 69 1.61 6.45 7.74
C GLY A 69 2.55 7.42 8.45
N SER A 70 3.01 8.44 7.73
CA SER A 70 3.87 9.51 8.27
C SER A 70 3.20 10.34 9.36
N SER A 71 1.87 10.40 9.40
CA SER A 71 1.07 11.14 10.39
C SER A 71 1.08 10.56 11.80
N PHE A 72 1.58 9.32 11.98
CA PHE A 72 1.50 8.62 13.27
C PHE A 72 2.74 8.82 14.17
N LYS A 73 3.80 9.49 13.69
CA LYS A 73 4.96 9.86 14.52
C LYS A 73 5.49 11.25 14.17
N ASN A 74 5.92 12.00 15.18
CA ASN A 74 6.51 13.34 15.04
C ASN A 74 7.87 13.37 14.32
N ASN A 75 8.50 12.20 14.13
CA ASN A 75 9.71 12.07 13.34
C ASN A 75 9.36 11.28 12.08
N LEU A 76 9.96 11.66 10.94
CA LEU A 76 9.97 10.92 9.67
C LEU A 76 10.55 9.53 9.90
N SER A 77 9.73 8.67 10.47
CA SER A 77 10.07 7.32 10.85
C SER A 77 9.72 6.40 9.68
N ARG A 78 10.40 5.27 9.68
CA ARG A 78 10.33 4.27 8.64
C ARG A 78 8.87 3.81 8.38
N LEU A 79 8.40 4.02 7.15
CA LEU A 79 7.04 3.66 6.70
C LEU A 79 6.80 2.15 6.72
N LEU A 80 7.86 1.34 6.57
CA LEU A 80 7.81 -0.12 6.61
C LEU A 80 8.73 -0.64 7.72
N PRO A 81 8.19 -0.95 8.92
CA PRO A 81 9.00 -1.21 10.10
C PRO A 81 9.88 -2.47 9.99
N CYS A 82 9.52 -3.42 9.14
CA CYS A 82 10.17 -4.74 9.05
C CYS A 82 10.97 -4.97 7.77
N SER A 83 11.19 -3.93 6.96
CA SER A 83 11.82 -4.08 5.64
C SER A 83 13.36 -4.26 5.63
N GLY A 84 14.04 -4.42 6.78
CA GLY A 84 15.51 -4.30 6.92
C GLY A 84 16.22 -2.97 6.50
N LYS A 85 15.66 -2.18 5.56
CA LYS A 85 16.22 -0.95 4.96
C LYS A 85 16.46 0.25 5.90
N SER A 86 17.58 0.94 5.72
CA SER A 86 17.91 2.15 6.49
C SER A 86 16.82 3.22 6.36
N SER A 87 16.60 4.02 7.41
CA SER A 87 15.78 5.22 7.32
C SER A 87 16.49 6.36 6.57
N GLN A 88 17.78 6.20 6.24
CA GLN A 88 18.53 7.20 5.51
C GLN A 88 18.30 7.05 4.00
N CYS A 89 17.91 8.17 3.39
CA CYS A 89 17.77 8.30 1.95
C CYS A 89 19.15 8.35 1.30
N THR A 90 19.41 7.44 0.37
CA THR A 90 20.59 7.49 -0.51
C THR A 90 20.45 8.56 -1.58
N GLN A 91 19.21 8.83 -2.00
CA GLN A 91 18.83 9.85 -2.96
C GLN A 91 17.51 10.49 -2.53
N TYR A 92 17.37 11.78 -2.83
CA TYR A 92 16.11 12.50 -2.68
C TYR A 92 15.46 12.75 -4.04
N TYR A 93 14.13 12.83 -4.03
CA TYR A 93 13.30 12.94 -5.22
C TYR A 93 12.47 14.23 -5.19
N GLN A 94 12.43 14.92 -6.32
CA GLN A 94 11.64 16.14 -6.52
C GLN A 94 10.27 15.89 -7.15
N GLN A 95 10.05 14.70 -7.70
CA GLN A 95 8.83 14.34 -8.41
C GLN A 95 8.65 12.83 -8.43
N PHE A 96 7.39 12.39 -8.44
CA PHE A 96 7.00 11.01 -8.66
C PHE A 96 5.85 10.98 -9.66
N HIS A 97 5.91 10.02 -10.58
CA HIS A 97 4.85 9.75 -11.54
C HIS A 97 4.60 8.25 -11.50
N ILE A 98 3.42 7.86 -11.05
CA ILE A 98 3.09 6.47 -10.78
C ILE A 98 1.95 6.05 -11.73
N ASN A 99 2.13 4.94 -12.42
CA ASN A 99 1.09 4.28 -13.20
C ASN A 99 0.46 3.15 -12.37
N CYS A 100 -0.65 3.45 -11.72
CA CYS A 100 -1.30 2.55 -10.77
C CYS A 100 -1.90 1.32 -11.46
N GLY A 101 -1.43 0.12 -11.11
CA GLY A 101 -1.93 -1.15 -11.62
C GLY A 101 -1.42 -1.52 -13.01
N GLY A 102 -0.49 -0.76 -13.58
CA GLY A 102 -0.01 -0.92 -14.95
C GLY A 102 1.50 -1.04 -15.08
N ARG A 103 1.98 -1.24 -16.31
CA ARG A 103 3.40 -1.17 -16.69
C ARG A 103 3.94 0.25 -16.68
N ASP A 104 5.25 0.38 -16.81
CA ASP A 104 5.89 1.64 -17.12
C ASP A 104 5.32 2.25 -18.43
N VAL A 105 4.93 3.53 -18.36
CA VAL A 105 4.34 4.26 -19.49
C VAL A 105 5.09 5.57 -19.66
N HIS A 106 5.39 5.91 -20.91
CA HIS A 106 5.98 7.19 -21.21
C HIS A 106 4.96 8.12 -21.86
N VAL A 107 4.75 9.27 -21.24
CA VAL A 107 3.81 10.29 -21.66
C VAL A 107 4.56 11.48 -22.25
N ARG A 108 4.14 11.97 -23.41
CA ARG A 108 4.66 13.22 -23.98
C ARG A 108 3.79 14.40 -23.57
N ASN A 109 4.34 15.36 -22.85
CA ASN A 109 3.69 16.64 -22.57
C ASN A 109 4.45 17.79 -23.26
N GLY A 110 3.98 19.03 -23.09
CA GLY A 110 4.63 20.21 -23.66
C GLY A 110 6.08 20.43 -23.19
N ASN A 111 6.50 19.79 -22.09
CA ASN A 111 7.82 19.93 -21.47
C ASN A 111 8.75 18.73 -21.76
N GLY A 112 8.30 17.73 -22.53
CA GLY A 112 9.10 16.57 -22.91
C GLY A 112 8.42 15.22 -22.67
N LYS A 113 9.22 14.17 -22.49
CA LYS A 113 8.77 12.80 -22.26
C LYS A 113 8.93 12.48 -20.78
N LEU A 114 7.81 12.20 -20.10
CA LEU A 114 7.74 11.84 -18.69
C LEU A 114 7.54 10.34 -18.55
N LEU A 115 8.29 9.70 -17.66
CA LEU A 115 8.07 8.30 -17.30
C LEU A 115 7.12 8.23 -16.10
N TYR A 116 6.01 7.52 -16.28
CA TYR A 116 5.16 7.03 -15.20
C TYR A 116 5.57 5.60 -14.89
N GLU A 117 6.08 5.39 -13.68
CA GLU A 117 6.53 4.09 -13.21
C GLU A 117 5.35 3.20 -12.80
N GLY A 118 5.28 2.01 -13.37
CA GLY A 118 4.24 1.04 -13.12
C GLY A 118 4.50 0.12 -11.93
N ASP A 119 3.43 -0.46 -11.40
CA ASP A 119 3.45 -1.51 -10.38
C ASP A 119 2.79 -2.83 -10.86
N GLU A 120 2.72 -3.08 -12.17
CA GLU A 120 2.14 -4.30 -12.78
C GLU A 120 2.54 -5.60 -12.08
N HIS A 121 3.82 -5.72 -11.70
CA HIS A 121 4.35 -6.94 -11.07
C HIS A 121 4.02 -7.07 -9.59
N ALA A 122 3.43 -6.04 -8.98
CA ALA A 122 2.96 -6.09 -7.62
C ALA A 122 1.59 -6.78 -7.59
N GLU A 123 1.59 -8.03 -7.13
CA GLU A 123 0.39 -8.88 -7.04
C GLU A 123 -0.77 -8.20 -6.28
N GLY A 124 -0.45 -7.30 -5.35
CA GLY A 124 -1.45 -6.74 -4.44
C GLY A 124 -1.78 -7.75 -3.36
N GLY A 125 -3.04 -7.83 -2.94
CA GLY A 125 -3.47 -8.72 -1.87
C GLY A 125 -4.37 -8.04 -0.84
N ALA A 126 -4.99 -8.89 -0.01
CA ALA A 126 -5.97 -8.47 0.97
C ALA A 126 -5.37 -7.70 2.15
N ALA A 127 -4.09 -7.93 2.42
CA ALA A 127 -3.31 -7.16 3.38
C ALA A 127 -1.87 -7.16 2.91
N SER A 128 -1.53 -6.28 1.97
CA SER A 128 -0.21 -6.24 1.37
C SER A 128 0.38 -4.85 1.29
N ASN A 129 1.71 -4.82 1.24
CA ASN A 129 2.48 -3.64 0.92
C ASN A 129 3.45 -3.95 -0.22
N TYR A 130 3.71 -2.94 -1.03
CA TYR A 130 4.68 -2.99 -2.11
C TYR A 130 5.62 -1.80 -1.99
N PHE A 131 6.90 -2.03 -2.27
CA PHE A 131 7.92 -0.99 -2.21
C PHE A 131 8.86 -1.10 -3.41
N LYS A 132 8.84 -0.09 -4.27
CA LYS A 132 9.66 -0.02 -5.49
C LYS A 132 10.93 0.77 -5.21
N ALA A 133 12.08 0.12 -5.38
CA ALA A 133 13.40 0.73 -5.49
C ALA A 133 13.75 1.85 -4.48
N GLU A 134 13.21 1.80 -3.26
CA GLU A 134 13.47 2.80 -2.21
C GLU A 134 12.90 4.20 -2.46
N SER A 135 12.03 4.35 -3.47
CA SER A 135 11.50 5.64 -3.89
C SER A 135 10.01 5.80 -3.56
N TRP A 136 9.19 4.82 -3.88
CA TRP A 136 7.75 4.88 -3.63
C TRP A 136 7.16 3.48 -3.44
N GLY A 137 5.92 3.41 -3.01
CA GLY A 137 5.22 2.15 -2.82
C GLY A 137 3.72 2.33 -2.65
N PHE A 138 3.05 1.23 -2.35
CA PHE A 138 1.65 1.27 -1.95
C PHE A 138 1.33 0.30 -0.82
N SER A 139 0.21 0.56 -0.17
CA SER A 139 -0.45 -0.28 0.83
C SER A 139 -1.85 -0.61 0.32
N SER A 140 -2.20 -1.90 0.24
CA SER A 140 -3.48 -2.40 -0.27
C SER A 140 -4.17 -3.25 0.80
N VAL A 141 -5.44 -2.96 1.06
CA VAL A 141 -6.24 -3.63 2.09
C VAL A 141 -7.63 -3.99 1.57
N GLY A 142 -8.07 -5.17 1.98
CA GLY A 142 -9.42 -5.70 1.78
C GLY A 142 -9.48 -6.82 0.75
N ASP A 143 -10.50 -7.68 0.85
CA ASP A 143 -10.72 -8.83 -0.03
C ASP A 143 -12.12 -8.80 -0.68
N TYR A 144 -12.22 -9.19 -1.96
CA TYR A 144 -13.50 -9.27 -2.67
C TYR A 144 -14.17 -10.62 -2.40
N MET A 145 -15.01 -10.65 -1.37
CA MET A 145 -15.60 -11.88 -0.78
C MET A 145 -16.50 -12.71 -1.71
N ASP A 146 -17.00 -12.13 -2.80
CA ASP A 146 -17.92 -12.79 -3.73
C ASP A 146 -17.21 -13.59 -4.83
N ASP A 147 -15.89 -13.50 -4.90
CA ASP A 147 -15.09 -14.16 -5.92
C ASP A 147 -14.87 -15.61 -5.48
N ARG A 148 -15.49 -16.57 -6.19
CA ARG A 148 -15.22 -18.01 -5.97
C ARG A 148 -13.75 -18.38 -6.24
N ASP A 149 -12.98 -17.44 -6.79
CA ASP A 149 -11.55 -17.52 -7.02
C ASP A 149 -10.78 -16.94 -5.82
N ARG A 150 -9.87 -17.75 -5.27
CA ARG A 150 -8.88 -17.30 -4.28
C ARG A 150 -7.85 -16.31 -4.86
N ASN A 151 -7.93 -16.02 -6.15
CA ASN A 151 -7.08 -15.07 -6.86
C ASN A 151 -7.88 -13.80 -7.19
N SER A 152 -8.25 -13.03 -6.16
CA SER A 152 -8.76 -11.67 -6.35
C SER A 152 -7.77 -10.89 -7.23
N GLN A 153 -8.23 -10.39 -8.38
CA GLN A 153 -7.42 -9.50 -9.20
C GLN A 153 -7.46 -8.09 -8.57
N TYR A 154 -6.32 -7.63 -8.06
CA TYR A 154 -6.17 -6.28 -7.48
C TYR A 154 -5.83 -5.21 -8.52
N THR A 155 -5.86 -5.59 -9.80
CA THR A 155 -5.73 -4.70 -10.94
C THR A 155 -6.92 -4.88 -11.88
N LEU A 156 -7.29 -3.81 -12.56
CA LEU A 156 -8.32 -3.77 -13.57
C LEU A 156 -7.69 -3.44 -14.91
N LEU A 157 -8.23 -4.04 -15.97
CA LEU A 157 -7.92 -3.71 -17.34
C LEU A 157 -9.13 -3.00 -17.95
N ASN A 158 -8.89 -1.83 -18.54
CA ASN A 158 -9.91 -1.11 -19.30
C ASN A 158 -10.17 -1.82 -20.63
N THR A 159 -11.43 -2.12 -20.92
CA THR A 159 -11.88 -2.76 -22.16
C THR A 159 -12.47 -1.78 -23.17
N SER A 160 -12.68 -0.52 -22.76
CA SER A 160 -13.25 0.53 -23.60
C SER A 160 -12.21 1.16 -24.53
N LYS A 161 -12.66 1.64 -25.68
CA LYS A 161 -11.80 2.40 -26.60
C LYS A 161 -11.58 3.81 -26.06
N LEU A 162 -10.35 4.10 -25.68
CA LEU A 162 -9.94 5.43 -25.20
C LEU A 162 -9.57 6.34 -26.37
N SER A 163 -10.20 7.51 -26.42
CA SER A 163 -9.91 8.56 -27.41
C SER A 163 -9.67 9.89 -26.70
N MET A 164 -8.53 9.97 -26.01
CA MET A 164 -8.10 11.16 -25.27
C MET A 164 -6.58 11.20 -25.17
N ASP A 165 -6.02 12.36 -24.83
CA ASP A 165 -4.61 12.49 -24.51
C ASP A 165 -4.26 11.62 -23.28
N TYR A 166 -3.06 11.05 -23.29
CA TYR A 166 -2.55 10.19 -22.21
C TYR A 166 -3.36 8.90 -22.00
N SER A 167 -4.05 8.41 -23.03
CA SER A 167 -4.87 7.20 -22.99
C SER A 167 -4.17 5.99 -22.35
N ASP A 168 -2.86 5.83 -22.57
CA ASP A 168 -2.07 4.73 -21.99
C ASP A 168 -2.16 4.66 -20.45
N LEU A 169 -2.31 5.80 -19.76
CA LEU A 169 -2.44 5.86 -18.29
C LEU A 169 -3.80 5.36 -17.79
N TYR A 170 -4.81 5.29 -18.65
CA TYR A 170 -6.17 4.90 -18.29
C TYR A 170 -6.51 3.48 -18.77
N THR A 171 -5.50 2.73 -19.20
CA THR A 171 -5.65 1.33 -19.65
C THR A 171 -5.73 0.34 -18.49
N THR A 172 -5.20 0.72 -17.32
CA THR A 172 -5.20 -0.12 -16.12
C THR A 172 -5.46 0.71 -14.87
N ALA A 173 -5.98 0.10 -13.82
CA ALA A 173 -6.04 0.72 -12.50
C ALA A 173 -5.79 -0.31 -11.40
N ARG A 174 -5.18 0.10 -10.29
CA ARG A 174 -5.12 -0.71 -9.05
C ARG A 174 -6.39 -0.47 -8.24
N LYS A 175 -6.97 -1.55 -7.71
CA LYS A 175 -8.14 -1.50 -6.84
C LYS A 175 -7.89 -2.24 -5.53
N ALA A 176 -8.53 -1.76 -4.46
CA ALA A 176 -8.59 -2.42 -3.17
C ALA A 176 -9.95 -2.10 -2.53
N PRO A 177 -10.65 -3.07 -1.92
CA PRO A 177 -12.03 -2.86 -1.48
C PRO A 177 -12.16 -2.12 -0.16
N VAL A 178 -11.08 -2.02 0.64
CA VAL A 178 -11.10 -1.31 1.94
C VAL A 178 -10.24 -0.06 1.88
N SER A 179 -8.96 -0.18 1.52
CA SER A 179 -8.07 0.98 1.42
C SER A 179 -6.93 0.78 0.45
N LEU A 180 -6.54 1.85 -0.24
CA LEU A 180 -5.40 1.91 -1.13
C LEU A 180 -4.64 3.21 -0.89
N THR A 181 -3.37 3.10 -0.50
CA THR A 181 -2.51 4.25 -0.27
C THR A 181 -1.27 4.12 -1.14
N TYR A 182 -1.04 5.07 -2.03
CA TYR A 182 0.26 5.29 -2.63
C TYR A 182 1.07 6.28 -1.80
N TYR A 183 2.37 6.01 -1.65
CA TYR A 183 3.25 6.86 -0.86
C TYR A 183 4.62 7.01 -1.53
N GLY A 184 5.19 8.20 -1.41
CA GLY A 184 6.58 8.49 -1.75
C GLY A 184 7.48 8.45 -0.51
N TYR A 185 8.71 8.02 -0.69
CA TYR A 185 9.78 8.03 0.29
C TYR A 185 10.92 8.91 -0.23
N CYS A 186 11.64 9.59 0.67
CA CYS A 186 12.76 10.47 0.30
C CYS A 186 12.39 11.64 -0.63
N LEU A 187 11.21 12.24 -0.44
CA LEU A 187 10.90 13.53 -1.08
C LEU A 187 11.77 14.64 -0.49
N GLU A 188 12.27 15.54 -1.33
CA GLU A 188 12.88 16.78 -0.88
C GLU A 188 11.88 17.63 -0.06
N ASN A 189 12.38 18.48 0.83
CA ASN A 189 11.49 19.41 1.52
C ASN A 189 11.07 20.52 0.56
N GLY A 190 9.78 20.67 0.33
CA GLY A 190 9.27 21.68 -0.58
C GLY A 190 7.76 21.63 -0.73
N ASN A 191 7.26 22.54 -1.57
CA ASN A 191 5.86 22.54 -1.97
C ASN A 191 5.69 21.64 -3.20
N TYR A 192 4.71 20.74 -3.12
CA TYR A 192 4.43 19.78 -4.18
C TYR A 192 3.06 20.05 -4.81
N ILE A 193 2.99 19.89 -6.12
CA ILE A 193 1.72 19.81 -6.84
C ILE A 193 1.35 18.33 -6.92
N VAL A 194 0.22 17.96 -6.35
CA VAL A 194 -0.30 16.59 -6.43
C VAL A 194 -1.38 16.55 -7.51
N GLN A 195 -1.17 15.73 -8.53
CA GLN A 195 -2.12 15.49 -9.61
C GLN A 195 -2.59 14.04 -9.53
N LEU A 196 -3.91 13.84 -9.47
CA LEU A 196 -4.52 12.52 -9.43
C LEU A 196 -5.33 12.31 -10.72
N HIS A 197 -5.11 11.18 -11.36
CA HIS A 197 -5.78 10.80 -12.60
C HIS A 197 -6.81 9.72 -12.29
N PHE A 198 -8.08 9.98 -12.64
CA PHE A 198 -9.18 9.08 -12.40
C PHE A 198 -9.93 8.78 -13.70
N ALA A 199 -10.38 7.54 -13.84
CA ALA A 199 -11.30 7.11 -14.88
C ALA A 199 -12.24 6.04 -14.32
N GLU A 200 -13.49 6.06 -14.76
CA GLU A 200 -14.45 4.98 -14.51
C GLU A 200 -14.25 3.92 -15.59
N ILE A 201 -13.80 2.73 -15.19
CA ILE A 201 -13.46 1.63 -16.12
C ILE A 201 -14.21 0.32 -15.81
N GLN A 202 -15.09 0.33 -14.80
CA GLN A 202 -16.01 -0.75 -14.43
C GLN A 202 -17.23 -0.18 -13.71
#